data_AF-A0A8T5S318-F1
#
_entry.id   AF-A0A8T5S318-F1
#
_cell.length_a   1.000
_cell.length_b   1.000
_cell.length_c   1.000
_cell.angle_alpha   90.00
_cell.angle_beta   90.00
_cell.angle_gamma   90.00
#
_symmetry.space_group_name_H-M   'P 1'
#
loop_
_entity.id
_entity.type
_entity.pdbx_description
1 polymer ?
#
loop_
_entity_poly.entity_id
_entity_poly.type
_entity_poly.pdbx_seq_one_letter_code
_entity_poly.pdbx_strand_id
1 'polypeptide(L)'
;MNAKEFIEKLNQVRNLMVEENYPEALQVLDFLKNAERTNEDSLDYNLTHQLYQLDSNCKSAYQQQVILTHLNKMPSKKNSISFKDLNQELKENNKLNISEAILRRDIELLILRDLLKCELKGNLLIFSTL
;
A
#
# COMPACT_ATOMS: atom_id res chain seq x y z
N MET A 1 12.98 20.36 -13.15
CA MET A 1 11.51 20.50 -13.02
C MET A 1 11.23 21.69 -12.12
N ASN A 2 10.28 22.55 -12.46
CA ASN A 2 9.95 23.69 -11.58
C ASN A 2 8.92 23.31 -10.49
N ALA A 3 8.76 24.15 -9.47
CA ALA A 3 7.86 23.89 -8.34
C ALA A 3 6.39 23.72 -8.75
N LYS A 4 5.93 24.45 -9.78
CA LYS A 4 4.54 24.36 -10.25
C LYS A 4 4.26 23.00 -10.88
N GLU A 5 5.15 22.54 -11.77
CA GLU A 5 5.08 21.19 -12.37
C GLU A 5 5.11 20.10 -11.29
N PHE A 6 5.93 20.28 -10.26
CA PHE A 6 6.02 19.33 -9.14
C PHE A 6 4.70 19.23 -8.36
N ILE A 7 4.07 20.37 -8.07
CA ILE A 7 2.76 20.42 -7.38
C ILE A 7 1.66 19.78 -8.24
N GLU A 8 1.64 20.04 -9.54
CA GLU A 8 0.69 19.42 -10.47
C GLU A 8 0.83 17.89 -10.46
N LYS A 9 2.05 17.37 -10.45
CA LYS A 9 2.31 15.93 -10.33
C LYS A 9 1.92 15.36 -8.97
N LEU A 10 2.16 16.07 -7.86
CA LEU A 10 1.67 15.65 -6.55
C LEU A 10 0.13 15.55 -6.53
N ASN A 11 -0.58 16.49 -7.16
CA ASN A 11 -2.03 16.42 -7.29
C ASN A 11 -2.48 15.26 -8.20
N GLN A 12 -1.74 14.97 -9.27
CA GLN A 12 -1.98 13.78 -10.10
C GLN A 12 -1.91 12.50 -9.25
N VAL A 13 -0.90 12.36 -8.38
CA VAL A 13 -0.79 11.20 -7.47
C VAL A 13 -2.02 11.12 -6.56
N ARG A 14 -2.46 12.24 -5.95
CA ARG A 14 -3.65 12.26 -5.08
C ARG A 14 -4.89 11.77 -5.82
N ASN A 15 -5.11 12.21 -7.05
CA ASN A 15 -6.26 11.79 -7.86
C ASN A 15 -6.20 10.29 -8.18
N LEU A 16 -5.03 9.79 -8.62
CA LEU A 16 -4.83 8.37 -8.90
C LEU A 16 -5.07 7.51 -7.65
N MET A 17 -4.68 7.98 -6.46
CA MET A 17 -4.96 7.28 -5.21
C MET A 17 -6.44 7.26 -4.85
N VAL A 18 -7.19 8.34 -5.11
CA VAL A 18 -8.66 8.38 -4.93
C VAL A 18 -9.35 7.40 -5.87
N GLU A 19 -8.83 7.24 -7.08
CA GLU A 19 -9.30 6.26 -8.08
C GLU A 19 -8.76 4.84 -7.82
N GLU A 20 -8.04 4.62 -6.73
CA GLU A 20 -7.37 3.37 -6.37
C GLU A 20 -6.38 2.82 -7.42
N ASN A 21 -5.90 3.67 -8.34
CA ASN A 21 -4.89 3.36 -9.35
C ASN A 21 -3.47 3.54 -8.77
N TYR A 22 -3.18 2.76 -7.73
CA TYR A 22 -1.91 2.85 -7.01
C TYR A 22 -0.66 2.50 -7.84
N PRO A 23 -0.67 1.51 -8.77
CA PRO A 23 0.50 1.23 -9.60
C PRO A 23 0.95 2.43 -10.43
N GLU A 24 0.01 3.17 -11.01
CA GLU A 24 0.33 4.39 -11.76
C GLU A 24 0.78 5.52 -10.82
N ALA A 25 0.10 5.69 -9.68
CA ALA A 25 0.48 6.66 -8.67
C ALA A 25 1.94 6.46 -8.19
N LEU A 26 2.36 5.21 -7.97
CA LEU A 26 3.73 4.87 -7.58
C LEU A 26 4.75 5.23 -8.67
N GLN A 27 4.42 5.07 -9.95
CA GLN A 27 5.31 5.48 -11.05
C GLN A 27 5.51 6.99 -11.06
N VAL A 28 4.44 7.77 -10.86
CA VAL A 28 4.53 9.23 -10.77
C VAL A 28 5.35 9.66 -9.55
N LEU A 29 5.20 8.98 -8.41
CA LEU A 29 5.98 9.22 -7.19
C LEU A 29 7.47 8.91 -7.39
N ASP A 30 7.83 7.82 -8.07
CA ASP A 30 9.22 7.50 -8.41
C ASP A 30 9.83 8.56 -9.33
N PHE A 31 9.08 9.04 -10.31
CA PHE A 31 9.49 10.17 -11.15
C PHE A 31 9.74 11.44 -10.32
N LEU A 32 8.86 11.77 -9.38
CA LEU A 32 9.03 12.94 -8.51
C LEU A 32 10.24 12.83 -7.57
N LYS A 33 10.48 11.66 -6.98
CA LYS A 33 11.68 11.41 -6.15
C LYS A 33 12.96 11.55 -6.95
N ASN A 34 12.98 11.10 -8.20
CA ASN A 34 14.14 11.28 -9.07
C ASN A 34 14.35 12.76 -9.43
N ALA A 35 13.28 13.48 -9.77
CA ALA A 35 13.35 14.91 -10.06
C ALA A 35 13.86 15.72 -8.85
N GLU A 36 13.42 15.39 -7.63
CA GLU A 36 13.87 16.01 -6.39
C GLU A 36 15.37 15.83 -6.16
N ARG A 37 15.90 14.61 -6.36
CA ARG A 37 17.33 14.32 -6.22
C ARG A 37 18.22 15.04 -7.23
N THR A 38 17.70 15.34 -8.42
CA THR A 38 18.47 15.93 -9.53
C THR A 38 18.33 17.45 -9.63
N ASN A 39 17.41 18.06 -8.88
CA ASN A 39 17.24 19.51 -8.91
C ASN A 39 18.31 20.18 -8.04
N GLU A 40 19.16 21.00 -8.67
CA GLU A 40 20.20 21.79 -7.99
C GLU A 40 19.61 22.95 -7.15
N ASP A 41 18.45 23.48 -7.55
CA ASP A 41 17.64 24.38 -6.73
C ASP A 41 16.72 23.54 -5.84
N SER A 42 17.05 23.44 -4.55
CA SER A 42 16.31 22.64 -3.58
C SER A 42 14.83 22.98 -3.59
N LEU A 43 13.98 21.98 -3.85
CA LEU A 43 12.53 22.09 -3.59
C LEU A 43 12.31 22.48 -2.13
N ASP A 44 11.29 23.30 -1.88
CA ASP A 44 10.89 23.64 -0.51
C ASP A 44 10.67 22.35 0.30
N TYR A 45 11.19 22.33 1.53
CA TYR A 45 11.05 21.25 2.50
C TYR A 45 9.61 20.75 2.59
N ASN A 46 8.61 21.65 2.52
CA ASN A 46 7.21 21.26 2.55
C ASN A 46 6.81 20.34 1.39
N LEU A 47 7.28 20.62 0.16
CA LEU A 47 6.98 19.79 -1.02
C LEU A 47 7.66 18.43 -0.92
N THR A 48 8.91 18.41 -0.44
CA THR A 48 9.65 17.17 -0.20
C THR A 48 8.94 16.32 0.86
N HIS A 49 8.53 16.92 1.97
CA HIS A 49 7.78 16.22 3.00
C HIS A 49 6.45 15.67 2.48
N GLN A 50 5.69 16.45 1.70
CA GLN A 50 4.46 15.97 1.06
C GLN A 50 4.70 14.79 0.12
N LEU A 51 5.76 14.83 -0.68
CA LEU A 51 6.14 13.73 -1.56
C LEU A 51 6.36 12.43 -0.77
N TYR A 52 7.17 12.47 0.28
CA TYR A 52 7.47 11.27 1.07
C TYR A 52 6.26 10.76 1.86
N GLN A 53 5.40 11.66 2.36
CA GLN A 53 4.13 11.26 2.97
C GLN A 53 3.22 10.55 1.97
N LEU A 54 3.05 11.11 0.77
CA LEU A 54 2.25 10.49 -0.29
C LEU A 54 2.84 9.14 -0.72
N ASP A 55 4.16 9.04 -0.88
CA ASP A 55 4.84 7.78 -1.21
C ASP A 55 4.55 6.70 -0.17
N SER A 56 4.67 7.03 1.12
CA SER A 56 4.37 6.10 2.21
C SER A 56 2.91 5.65 2.21
N ASN A 57 1.98 6.61 2.07
CA ASN A 57 0.55 6.33 2.06
C ASN A 57 0.14 5.48 0.84
N CYS A 58 0.63 5.83 -0.34
CA CYS A 58 0.35 5.10 -1.58
C CYS A 58 0.85 3.66 -1.51
N LYS A 59 2.06 3.44 -0.97
CA LYS A 59 2.61 2.09 -0.78
C LYS A 59 1.75 1.25 0.17
N SER A 60 1.33 1.82 1.29
CA SER A 60 0.47 1.09 2.24
C SER A 60 -0.92 0.80 1.66
N ALA A 61 -1.51 1.75 0.92
CA ALA A 61 -2.78 1.52 0.26
C ALA A 61 -2.69 0.43 -0.83
N TYR A 62 -1.62 0.45 -1.64
CA TYR A 62 -1.35 -0.60 -2.61
C TYR A 62 -1.16 -1.98 -1.95
N GLN A 63 -0.38 -2.04 -0.86
CA GLN A 63 -0.19 -3.27 -0.08
C GLN A 63 -1.53 -3.83 0.42
N GLN A 64 -2.37 -2.98 1.00
CA GLN A 64 -3.71 -3.33 1.47
C GLN A 64 -4.60 -3.85 0.33
N GLN A 65 -4.58 -3.21 -0.84
CA GLN A 65 -5.33 -3.65 -2.02
C GLN A 65 -4.89 -5.05 -2.50
N VAL A 66 -3.58 -5.31 -2.53
CA VAL A 66 -3.02 -6.62 -2.90
C VAL A 66 -3.42 -7.69 -1.88
N ILE A 67 -3.30 -7.39 -0.59
CA ILE A 67 -3.69 -8.30 0.51
C ILE A 67 -5.18 -8.65 0.39
N LEU A 68 -6.05 -7.65 0.29
CA LEU A 68 -7.50 -7.87 0.12
C LEU A 68 -7.80 -8.73 -1.10
N THR A 69 -7.18 -8.42 -2.23
CA THR A 69 -7.40 -9.16 -3.48
C THR A 69 -6.97 -10.62 -3.35
N HIS A 70 -5.85 -10.89 -2.67
CA HIS A 70 -5.39 -12.26 -2.41
C HIS A 70 -6.36 -13.01 -1.49
N LEU A 71 -6.74 -12.40 -0.37
CA LEU A 71 -7.65 -13.00 0.60
C LEU A 71 -9.04 -13.28 0.01
N ASN A 72 -9.57 -12.37 -0.82
CA ASN A 72 -10.86 -12.57 -1.50
C ASN A 72 -10.83 -13.68 -2.54
N LYS A 73 -9.65 -14.06 -3.04
CA LYS A 73 -9.46 -15.18 -3.97
C LYS A 73 -9.17 -16.50 -3.25
N MET A 74 -9.01 -16.49 -1.93
CA MET A 74 -8.75 -17.71 -1.19
C MET A 74 -9.93 -18.68 -1.30
N PRO A 75 -9.67 -19.99 -1.40
CA PRO A 75 -10.72 -20.98 -1.41
C PRO A 75 -11.59 -20.88 -0.15
N SER A 76 -12.90 -20.88 -0.30
CA SER A 76 -13.89 -20.79 0.79
C SER A 76 -13.77 -21.88 1.87
N LYS A 77 -13.02 -22.95 1.61
CA LYS A 77 -12.73 -24.03 2.56
C LYS A 77 -11.59 -23.70 3.54
N LYS A 78 -10.82 -22.64 3.31
CA LYS A 78 -9.72 -22.23 4.18
C LYS A 78 -10.29 -21.34 5.28
N ASN A 79 -10.53 -21.91 6.47
CA ASN A 79 -11.12 -21.18 7.60
C ASN A 79 -10.10 -20.31 8.35
N SER A 80 -8.80 -20.52 8.10
CA SER A 80 -7.75 -19.73 8.73
C SER A 80 -6.44 -19.77 7.96
N ILE A 81 -5.59 -18.76 8.17
CA ILE A 81 -4.19 -18.76 7.71
C ILE A 81 -3.28 -18.11 8.77
N SER A 82 -2.04 -18.59 8.91
CA SER A 82 -1.04 -17.91 9.74
C SER A 82 -0.44 -16.70 9.02
N PHE A 83 0.01 -15.68 9.74
CA PHE A 83 0.68 -14.53 9.12
C PHE A 83 1.92 -14.94 8.32
N LYS A 84 2.67 -15.93 8.82
CA LYS A 84 3.84 -16.49 8.14
C LYS A 84 3.46 -17.08 6.78
N ASP A 85 2.43 -17.93 6.74
CA ASP A 85 1.99 -18.57 5.50
C ASP A 85 1.41 -17.55 4.54
N LEU A 86 0.63 -16.59 5.04
CA LEU A 86 0.07 -15.50 4.23
C LEU A 86 1.18 -14.66 3.60
N ASN A 87 2.22 -14.30 4.37
CA ASN A 87 3.33 -13.53 3.85
C ASN A 87 4.08 -14.30 2.75
N GLN A 88 4.26 -15.61 2.94
CA GLN A 88 4.88 -16.48 1.92
C GLN A 88 4.03 -16.52 0.65
N GLU A 89 2.71 -16.72 0.77
CA GLU A 89 1.80 -16.74 -0.38
C GLU A 89 1.79 -15.40 -1.14
N LEU A 90 1.77 -14.27 -0.43
CA LEU A 90 1.80 -12.93 -1.03
C LEU A 90 3.13 -12.66 -1.75
N LYS A 91 4.25 -13.15 -1.19
CA LYS A 91 5.57 -13.03 -1.82
C LYS A 91 5.66 -13.85 -3.11
N GLU A 92 5.15 -15.07 -3.11
CA GLU A 92 5.20 -15.98 -4.26
C GLU A 92 4.23 -15.57 -5.37
N ASN A 93 2.98 -15.27 -5.01
CA ASN A 93 1.90 -15.08 -5.98
C ASN A 93 1.74 -13.62 -6.42
N ASN A 94 2.08 -12.66 -5.56
CA ASN A 94 1.83 -11.23 -5.79
C ASN A 94 3.11 -10.40 -5.79
N LYS A 95 4.29 -11.03 -5.60
CA LYS A 95 5.59 -10.37 -5.46
C LYS A 95 5.62 -9.32 -4.35
N LEU A 96 4.72 -9.43 -3.37
CA LEU A 96 4.63 -8.50 -2.26
C LEU A 96 5.60 -8.96 -1.16
N ASN A 97 6.72 -8.24 -1.03
CA ASN A 97 7.75 -8.54 -0.05
C ASN A 97 7.70 -7.52 1.10
N ILE A 98 6.98 -7.85 2.16
CA ILE A 98 6.83 -7.00 3.35
C ILE A 98 7.17 -7.79 4.63
N SER A 99 7.49 -7.08 5.70
CA SER A 99 7.70 -7.73 6.99
C SER A 99 6.37 -8.20 7.58
N GLU A 100 6.42 -9.25 8.40
CA GLU A 100 5.23 -9.77 9.08
C GLU A 100 4.54 -8.71 9.96
N ALA A 101 5.32 -7.82 10.56
CA ALA A 101 4.81 -6.69 11.35
C ALA A 101 4.00 -5.70 10.49
N ILE A 102 4.47 -5.38 9.27
CA ILE A 102 3.73 -4.51 8.34
C ILE A 102 2.47 -5.22 7.84
N LEU A 103 2.58 -6.50 7.45
CA LEU A 103 1.44 -7.30 7.01
C LEU A 103 0.34 -7.33 8.08
N ARG A 104 0.73 -7.57 9.34
CA ARG A 104 -0.19 -7.58 10.47
C ARG A 104 -0.89 -6.24 10.68
N ARG A 105 -0.11 -5.16 10.71
CA ARG A 105 -0.66 -3.79 10.83
C ARG A 105 -1.66 -3.49 9.72
N ASP A 106 -1.32 -3.83 8.48
CA ASP A 106 -2.17 -3.53 7.33
C ASP A 106 -3.47 -4.36 7.34
N ILE A 107 -3.41 -5.62 7.81
CA ILE A 107 -4.61 -6.45 8.05
C ILE A 107 -5.48 -5.88 9.18
N GLU A 108 -4.87 -5.45 10.29
CA GLU A 108 -5.59 -4.81 11.40
C GLU A 108 -6.34 -3.55 10.91
N LEU A 109 -5.72 -2.74 10.07
CA LEU A 109 -6.36 -1.58 9.45
C LEU A 109 -7.53 -1.95 8.54
N LEU A 110 -7.39 -3.02 7.76
CA LEU A 110 -8.46 -3.52 6.89
C LEU A 110 -9.68 -4.01 7.69
N ILE A 111 -9.44 -4.68 8.82
CA ILE A 111 -10.50 -5.11 9.75
C ILE A 111 -11.18 -3.90 10.40
N LEU A 112 -10.40 -2.95 10.91
CA LEU A 112 -10.92 -1.74 11.56
C LEU A 112 -11.78 -0.87 10.63
N ARG A 113 -11.51 -0.93 9.31
CA ARG A 113 -12.28 -0.25 8.26
C ARG A 113 -13.46 -1.07 7.73
N ASP A 114 -13.71 -2.25 8.29
CA ASP A 114 -14.74 -3.19 7.82
C ASP A 114 -14.56 -3.64 6.35
N LEU A 115 -13.33 -3.58 5.84
CA LEU A 115 -12.99 -4.05 4.49
C LEU A 115 -12.63 -5.54 4.45
N LEU A 116 -12.25 -6.11 5.59
CA LEU A 116 -11.90 -7.51 5.74
C LEU A 116 -12.62 -8.14 6.94
N LYS A 117 -13.51 -9.09 6.66
CA LYS A 117 -14.30 -9.80 7.67
C LYS A 117 -13.53 -11.01 8.21
N CYS A 118 -12.74 -10.79 9.26
CA CYS A 118 -11.98 -11.83 9.92
C CYS A 118 -11.65 -11.47 11.37
N GLU A 119 -11.24 -12.46 12.15
CA GLU A 119 -10.80 -12.32 13.53
C GLU A 119 -9.31 -12.62 13.64
N LEU A 120 -8.60 -11.86 14.48
CA LEU A 120 -7.20 -12.12 14.81
C LEU A 120 -7.09 -12.93 16.09
N LYS A 121 -6.50 -14.13 15.99
CA LYS A 121 -6.24 -15.01 17.12
C LYS A 121 -4.77 -15.37 17.20
N GLY A 122 -4.01 -14.58 17.96
CA GLY A 122 -2.55 -14.74 18.07
C GLY A 122 -1.88 -14.51 16.71
N ASN A 123 -1.27 -15.55 16.13
CA ASN A 123 -0.63 -15.49 14.82
C ASN A 123 -1.52 -15.97 13.65
N LEU A 124 -2.82 -16.16 13.91
CA LEU A 124 -3.78 -16.66 12.93
C LEU A 124 -4.79 -15.58 12.56
N LEU A 125 -5.07 -15.51 11.27
CA LEU A 125 -6.23 -14.86 10.69
C LEU A 125 -7.33 -15.91 10.55
N ILE A 126 -8.45 -15.73 11.24
CA ILE A 126 -9.61 -16.62 11.19
C ILE A 126 -10.69 -15.95 10.32
N PHE A 127 -11.05 -16.59 9.21
CA PHE A 127 -12.07 -16.05 8.31
C PHE A 127 -13.45 -16.38 8.87
N SER A 128 -14.29 -15.35 8.98
CA SER A 128 -15.69 -15.57 9.30
C SER A 128 -16.37 -16.15 8.06
N THR A 129 -16.83 -17.39 8.12
CA THR A 129 -17.71 -17.95 7.09
C THR A 129 -18.95 -17.07 6.99
N LEU A 130 -19.19 -16.48 5.80
CA LEU A 130 -20.50 -15.96 5.42
C LEU A 130 -21.52 -17.11 5.38
#